data_AF-A0A1F4B8L2-F1
#
_entry.id   AF-A0A1F4B8L2-F1
#
_cell.length_a   1.000
_cell.length_b   1.000
_cell.length_c   1.000
_cell.angle_alpha   90.00
_cell.angle_beta   90.00
_cell.angle_gamma   90.00
#
_symmetry.space_group_name_H-M   'P 1'
#
loop_
_entity.id
_entity.type
_entity.pdbx_description
1 polymer ?
#
loop_
_entity_poly.entity_id
_entity_poly.type
_entity_poly.pdbx_seq_one_letter_code
_entity_poly.pdbx_strand_id
1 'polypeptide(L)'
;MADTLPLPPPGFDELPFEEKVNYVEALWDRIAAVPEKVGVPDWHRQVLSERLAEYRSDPKAGRPWQEVRDQLLSELAGRRRTSRS
;
A
#
# COMPACT_ATOMS: atom_id res chain seq x y z
N MET A 1 -27.98 -9.26 -9.76
CA MET A 1 -27.46 -10.06 -8.64
C MET A 1 -25.96 -10.16 -8.87
N ALA A 2 -25.13 -9.77 -7.89
CA ALA A 2 -23.69 -9.90 -8.06
C ALA A 2 -23.36 -11.41 -8.01
N ASP A 3 -22.89 -11.96 -9.12
CA ASP A 3 -22.28 -13.28 -9.11
C ASP A 3 -21.05 -13.19 -8.19
N THR A 4 -21.17 -13.78 -7.00
CA THR A 4 -20.05 -13.90 -6.07
C THR A 4 -19.05 -14.84 -6.71
N LEU A 5 -17.93 -14.28 -7.18
CA LEU A 5 -16.78 -15.10 -7.58
C LEU A 5 -16.37 -15.97 -6.37
N PRO A 6 -16.04 -17.25 -6.58
CA PRO A 6 -15.45 -18.06 -5.52
C PRO A 6 -14.18 -17.37 -5.00
N LEU A 7 -14.09 -17.26 -3.67
CA LEU A 7 -12.93 -16.70 -2.97
C LEU A 7 -12.28 -17.79 -2.11
N PRO A 8 -11.00 -18.14 -2.34
CA PRO A 8 -10.15 -17.66 -3.44
C PRO A 8 -10.56 -18.26 -4.80
N PRO A 9 -10.10 -17.69 -5.93
CA PRO A 9 -10.40 -18.25 -7.24
C PRO A 9 -9.87 -19.69 -7.37
N PRO A 10 -10.52 -20.57 -8.17
CA PRO A 10 -10.10 -21.96 -8.33
C PRO A 10 -8.64 -22.04 -8.78
N GLY A 11 -7.87 -22.97 -8.20
CA GLY A 11 -6.44 -23.11 -8.51
C GLY A 11 -5.53 -22.22 -7.67
N PHE A 12 -6.06 -21.24 -6.93
CA PHE A 12 -5.24 -20.33 -6.13
C PHE A 12 -4.58 -21.02 -4.94
N ASP A 13 -5.26 -21.97 -4.31
CA ASP A 13 -4.74 -22.60 -3.10
C ASP A 13 -3.63 -23.62 -3.37
N GLU A 14 -3.61 -24.16 -4.58
CA GLU A 14 -2.63 -25.08 -5.12
C GLU A 14 -1.32 -24.39 -5.54
N LEU A 15 -1.32 -23.06 -5.69
CA LEU A 15 -0.12 -22.30 -6.04
C LEU A 15 0.92 -22.35 -4.89
N PRO A 16 2.22 -22.42 -5.20
CA PRO A 16 3.27 -22.08 -4.26
C PRO A 16 3.06 -20.68 -3.68
N PHE A 17 3.47 -20.45 -2.43
CA PHE A 17 3.22 -19.19 -1.74
C PHE A 17 3.77 -17.96 -2.50
N GLU A 18 4.95 -18.07 -3.10
CA GLU A 18 5.54 -17.01 -3.93
C GLU A 18 4.65 -16.69 -5.15
N GLU A 19 4.09 -17.72 -5.80
CA GLU A 19 3.17 -17.54 -6.92
C GLU A 19 1.84 -16.93 -6.48
N LYS A 20 1.35 -17.23 -5.26
CA LYS A 20 0.17 -16.54 -4.69
C LYS A 20 0.41 -15.04 -4.54
N VAL A 21 1.59 -14.65 -4.06
CA VAL A 21 1.97 -13.23 -3.91
C VAL A 21 2.04 -12.56 -5.28
N ASN A 22 2.75 -13.17 -6.25
CA ASN A 22 2.86 -12.64 -7.61
C ASN A 22 1.49 -12.53 -8.29
N TYR A 23 0.60 -13.49 -8.06
CA TYR A 23 -0.76 -13.47 -8.60
C TYR A 23 -1.57 -12.30 -8.06
N VAL A 24 -1.52 -12.06 -6.74
CA VAL A 24 -2.20 -10.92 -6.12
C VAL A 24 -1.62 -9.60 -6.62
N GLU A 25 -0.30 -9.49 -6.77
CA GLU A 25 0.37 -8.31 -7.32
C GLU A 25 -0.06 -8.04 -8.77
N ALA A 26 -0.08 -9.06 -9.63
CA ALA A 26 -0.52 -8.92 -11.02
C ALA A 26 -2.01 -8.51 -11.12
N LEU A 27 -2.87 -9.01 -10.23
CA LEU A 27 -4.25 -8.55 -10.13
C LEU A 27 -4.32 -7.09 -9.70
N TRP A 28 -3.52 -6.70 -8.71
CA TRP A 28 -3.45 -5.34 -8.23
C TRP A 28 -2.99 -4.37 -9.32
N ASP A 29 -1.95 -4.72 -10.08
CA ASP A 29 -1.46 -3.94 -11.22
C ASP A 29 -2.55 -3.73 -12.27
N ARG A 30 -3.33 -4.78 -12.57
CA ARG A 30 -4.44 -4.69 -13.52
C ARG A 30 -5.55 -3.74 -13.03
N ILE A 31 -5.85 -3.74 -11.73
CA ILE A 31 -6.83 -2.82 -11.14
C ILE A 31 -6.27 -1.38 -11.17
N ALA A 32 -5.01 -1.21 -10.77
CA ALA A 32 -4.33 0.06 -10.72
C ALA A 32 -4.09 0.69 -12.12
N ALA A 33 -4.11 -0.12 -13.18
CA ALA A 33 -3.98 0.34 -14.57
C ALA A 33 -5.16 1.19 -15.06
N VAL A 34 -6.27 1.28 -14.31
CA VAL A 34 -7.43 2.11 -14.68
C VAL A 34 -7.84 3.02 -13.51
N PRO A 35 -6.99 3.98 -13.12
CA PRO A 35 -7.21 4.79 -11.92
C PRO A 35 -8.48 5.64 -12.00
N GLU A 36 -8.87 6.10 -13.19
CA GLU A 36 -10.12 6.84 -13.44
C GLU A 36 -11.40 6.07 -13.09
N LYS A 37 -11.37 4.72 -13.01
CA LYS A 37 -12.53 3.93 -12.54
C LYS A 37 -12.68 3.95 -11.03
N VAL A 38 -11.61 4.29 -10.30
CA VAL A 38 -11.65 4.46 -8.85
C VAL A 38 -12.11 5.89 -8.58
N GLY A 39 -13.42 6.06 -8.42
CA GLY A 39 -13.98 7.33 -7.98
C GLY A 39 -13.32 7.77 -6.67
N VAL A 40 -12.95 9.05 -6.57
CA VAL A 40 -12.41 9.63 -5.33
C VAL A 40 -13.60 10.08 -4.48
N PRO A 41 -13.92 9.38 -3.37
CA PRO A 41 -15.03 9.79 -2.50
C PRO A 41 -14.75 11.16 -1.88
N ASP A 42 -15.79 11.94 -1.63
CA ASP A 42 -15.65 13.29 -1.08
C ASP A 42 -14.92 13.29 0.27
N TRP A 43 -15.09 12.24 1.08
CA TRP A 43 -14.39 12.12 2.35
C TRP A 43 -12.87 11.97 2.19
N HIS A 44 -12.35 11.38 1.10
CA HIS A 44 -10.90 11.37 0.82
C HIS A 44 -10.40 12.80 0.65
N ARG A 45 -11.16 13.63 -0.10
CA ARG A 45 -10.80 15.03 -0.37
C ARG A 45 -10.81 15.84 0.92
N GLN A 46 -11.83 15.63 1.76
CA GLN A 46 -11.94 16.30 3.06
C GLN A 46 -10.74 16.00 3.95
N VAL A 47 -10.36 14.73 4.11
CA VAL A 47 -9.19 14.33 4.91
C VAL A 47 -7.91 14.98 4.38
N LEU A 48 -7.75 15.05 3.05
CA LEU A 48 -6.58 15.72 2.45
C LEU A 48 -6.59 17.23 2.72
N SER A 49 -7.75 17.89 2.64
CA SER A 49 -7.89 19.31 2.95
C SER A 49 -7.57 19.62 4.42
N GLU A 50 -8.07 18.80 5.35
CA GLU A 50 -7.81 18.92 6.79
C GLU A 50 -6.31 18.79 7.09
N ARG A 51 -5.67 17.70 6.63
CA ARG A 51 -4.24 17.46 6.85
C ARG A 51 -3.35 18.53 6.20
N LEU A 52 -3.75 19.05 5.04
CA LEU A 52 -2.99 20.12 4.39
C LEU A 52 -3.13 21.45 5.13
N ALA A 53 -4.30 21.74 5.71
CA ALA A 53 -4.50 22.92 6.55
C ALA A 53 -3.67 22.84 7.84
N GLU A 54 -3.67 21.67 8.50
CA GLU A 54 -2.81 21.40 9.67
C GLU A 54 -1.33 21.61 9.32
N TYR A 55 -0.85 21.01 8.23
CA TYR A 55 0.54 21.19 7.80
C TYR A 55 0.89 22.64 7.45
N ARG A 56 -0.04 23.40 6.85
CA ARG A 56 0.18 24.84 6.59
C ARG A 56 0.23 25.66 7.87
N SER A 57 -0.55 25.28 8.87
CA SER A 57 -0.57 25.94 10.18
C SER A 57 0.67 25.63 11.02
N ASP A 58 1.25 24.43 10.87
CA ASP A 58 2.51 24.04 11.46
C ASP A 58 3.35 23.20 10.46
N PRO A 59 4.20 23.86 9.64
CA PRO A 59 5.05 23.18 8.67
C PRO A 59 6.10 22.24 9.28
N LYS A 60 6.30 22.29 10.61
CA LYS A 60 7.22 21.40 11.34
C LYS A 60 6.54 20.16 11.90
N ALA A 61 5.21 20.06 11.82
CA ALA A 61 4.45 18.89 12.29
C ALA A 61 4.68 17.63 11.44
N GLY A 62 5.29 17.76 10.25
CA GLY A 62 5.63 16.64 9.36
C GLY A 62 7.13 16.38 9.28
N ARG A 63 7.48 15.13 8.92
CA ARG A 63 8.86 14.76 8.54
C ARG A 63 8.94 14.57 7.03
N PRO A 64 10.01 15.04 6.36
CA PRO A 64 10.25 14.73 4.96
C PRO A 64 10.23 13.21 4.72
N TRP A 65 9.59 12.78 3.63
CA TRP A 65 9.51 11.36 3.28
C TRP A 65 10.88 10.69 3.18
N GLN A 66 11.88 11.41 2.65
CA GLN A 66 13.26 10.91 2.55
C GLN A 66 13.83 10.52 3.92
N GLU A 67 13.66 11.36 4.95
CA GLU A 67 14.15 11.04 6.30
C GLU A 67 13.49 9.80 6.89
N VAL A 68 12.16 9.68 6.74
CA VAL A 68 11.40 8.53 7.24
C VAL A 68 11.80 7.25 6.50
N ARG A 69 11.90 7.32 5.17
CA ARG A 69 12.30 6.20 4.33
C ARG A 69 13.72 5.72 4.67
N ASP A 70 14.66 6.63 4.79
CA ASP A 70 16.07 6.29 5.04
C ASP A 70 16.24 5.68 6.44
N GLN A 71 15.47 6.16 7.43
CA GLN A 71 15.36 5.53 8.75
C GLN A 71 14.85 4.08 8.65
N LEU A 72 13.73 3.85 7.94
CA LEU A 72 13.13 2.52 7.80
C LEU A 72 14.08 1.53 7.11
N LEU A 73 14.77 1.97 6.05
CA LEU A 73 15.75 1.14 5.35
C LEU A 73 16.94 0.80 6.26
N SER A 74 17.41 1.75 7.07
CA SER A 74 18.47 1.53 8.05
C SER A 74 18.06 0.50 9.12
N GLU A 75 16.82 0.61 9.63
CA GLU A 75 16.27 -0.35 10.59
C GLU A 75 16.15 -1.77 10.00
N LEU A 76 15.64 -1.89 8.77
CA LEU A 76 15.54 -3.17 8.07
C LEU A 76 16.92 -3.82 7.84
N ALA A 77 17.93 -3.02 7.50
CA ALA A 77 19.31 -3.51 7.34
C ALA A 77 19.95 -3.94 8.68
N GLY A 78 19.59 -3.31 9.80
CA GLY A 78 20.00 -3.72 11.14
C GLY A 78 19.42 -5.08 11.54
N ARG A 79 18.10 -5.25 11.37
CA ARG A 79 17.39 -6.51 11.70
C ARG A 79 17.91 -7.73 10.94
N ARG A 80 18.27 -7.55 9.67
CA ARG A 80 18.86 -8.62 8.84
C ARG A 80 20.25 -9.06 9.32
N ARG A 81 21.01 -8.17 9.97
CA ARG A 81 22.33 -8.49 10.54
C ARG A 81 22.23 -9.25 11.86
N THR A 82 21.29 -8.87 12.72
CA THR A 82 21.09 -9.55 14.01
C THR A 82 20.48 -10.94 13.89
N SER A 83 19.72 -11.22 12.82
CA SER A 83 19.13 -12.56 12.57
C SER A 83 20.10 -13.56 11.92
N ARG A 84 21.29 -13.12 11.49
CA ARG A 84 22.28 -13.94 10.77
C ARG A 84 23.52 -14.25 11.62
N SER A 85 23.45 -13.96 12.92
CA SER A 85 24.43 -14.32 13.95
C SER A 85 23.80 -15.24 14.97
#